data_AF-A0A0J8VKT8-F1
#
_entry.id   AF-A0A0J8VKT8-F1
#
_cell.length_a   1.000
_cell.length_b   1.000
_cell.length_c   1.000
_cell.angle_alpha   90.00
_cell.angle_beta   90.00
_cell.angle_gamma   90.00
#
_symmetry.space_group_name_H-M   'P 1'
#
loop_
_entity.id
_entity.type
_entity.pdbx_description
1 polymer ?
#
loop_
_entity_poly.entity_id
_entity_poly.type
_entity_poly.pdbx_seq_one_letter_code
_entity_poly.pdbx_strand_id
1 'polypeptide(L)'
;MKKAFLQALLISGLLSGACAAGASEQTTVSHRDRDWMKQQQQALEEFKGSLQDGQLQLPAAQQDRVSRLQQEMQPAQNDDGRTPFPAIYFVSLGIPKEGLLPMLRDAHRFGIPATIRGLLQNDMRKTAAAMFELSKESKNAGVQVDPTLFSEYGITAVPALVVTCPGHFDVIRGSLPLQQALEKVSQEGECAATARQLMEKAK
;
A
#
# COMPACT_ATOMS: atom_id res chain seq x y z
N MET A 1 -44.65 10.72 63.50
CA MET A 1 -44.74 12.12 63.01
C MET A 1 -43.98 13.03 63.96
N LYS A 2 -43.03 13.81 63.42
CA LYS A 2 -42.45 15.04 64.00
C LYS A 2 -41.77 14.83 65.37
N LYS A 3 -40.48 14.48 65.45
CA LYS A 3 -39.36 15.42 65.35
C LYS A 3 -38.08 14.66 64.97
N ALA A 4 -37.83 14.52 63.67
CA ALA A 4 -36.46 14.50 63.17
C ALA A 4 -35.84 15.91 63.35
N PHE A 5 -34.53 16.02 63.18
CA PHE A 5 -33.80 17.26 62.87
C PHE A 5 -33.26 18.16 63.99
N LEU A 6 -32.79 17.66 65.15
CA LEU A 6 -32.10 18.60 66.07
C LEU A 6 -30.85 18.16 66.85
N GLN A 7 -30.22 17.03 66.54
CA GLN A 7 -28.88 16.75 67.11
C GLN A 7 -27.89 16.25 66.05
N ALA A 8 -28.00 16.79 64.84
CA ALA A 8 -26.89 16.90 63.92
C ALA A 8 -26.11 18.18 64.25
N LEU A 9 -25.31 18.14 65.32
CA LEU A 9 -24.27 19.11 65.72
C LEU A 9 -23.90 18.76 67.17
N LEU A 10 -22.61 18.76 67.53
CA LEU A 10 -22.02 18.21 68.75
C LEU A 10 -21.87 16.67 68.64
N ILE A 11 -20.80 16.10 68.09
CA ILE A 11 -19.46 16.08 68.66
C ILE A 11 -18.47 15.98 67.50
N SER A 12 -18.03 17.13 67.03
CA SER A 12 -16.78 17.27 66.31
C SER A 12 -15.65 17.19 67.33
N GLY A 13 -14.68 16.32 67.07
CA GLY A 13 -13.34 16.42 67.66
C GLY A 13 -13.15 15.66 68.97
N LEU A 14 -12.63 14.43 68.85
CA LEU A 14 -11.54 13.89 69.68
C LEU A 14 -11.44 12.39 69.42
N LEU A 15 -10.62 11.99 68.44
CA LEU A 15 -9.45 11.14 68.70
C LEU A 15 -8.69 10.92 67.39
N SER A 16 -7.69 11.77 67.20
CA SER A 16 -6.50 11.47 66.41
C SER A 16 -5.94 10.12 66.82
N GLY A 17 -5.60 9.28 65.85
CA GLY A 17 -4.69 8.14 66.10
C GLY A 17 -5.02 6.86 65.34
N ALA A 18 -4.81 6.85 64.02
CA ALA A 18 -4.28 5.71 63.27
C ALA A 18 -4.06 6.08 61.79
N CYS A 19 -3.17 7.04 61.51
CA CYS A 19 -2.43 7.00 60.24
C CYS A 19 -1.38 5.88 60.38
N ALA A 20 -1.81 4.63 60.20
CA ALA A 20 -0.92 3.50 60.07
C ALA A 20 -1.06 2.97 58.64
N ALA A 21 -0.07 3.30 57.83
CA ALA A 21 0.42 2.51 56.70
C ALA A 21 -0.64 1.94 55.74
N GLY A 22 -1.07 2.76 54.78
CA GLY A 22 -1.36 2.27 53.42
C GLY A 22 -0.04 1.89 52.73
N ALA A 23 0.66 0.89 53.26
CA ALA A 23 1.84 0.30 52.66
C ALA A 23 1.41 -0.95 51.88
N SER A 24 1.67 -0.93 50.57
CA SER A 24 1.63 -2.06 49.65
C SER A 24 0.24 -2.64 49.38
N GLU A 25 -0.37 -2.25 48.26
CA GLU A 25 -1.21 -3.19 47.51
C GLU A 25 -0.32 -4.40 47.19
N GLN A 26 -0.48 -5.47 47.97
CA GLN A 26 0.09 -6.76 47.61
C GLN A 26 -0.60 -7.19 46.32
N THR A 27 0.08 -6.97 45.19
CA THR A 27 -0.21 -7.66 43.92
C THR A 27 -0.02 -9.14 44.17
N THR A 28 -1.06 -9.80 44.66
CA THR A 28 -1.11 -11.25 44.80
C THR A 28 -1.12 -11.81 43.39
N VAL A 29 0.07 -12.17 42.90
CA VAL A 29 0.24 -12.95 41.66
C VAL A 29 -0.67 -14.17 41.79
N SER A 30 -1.76 -14.20 41.00
CA SER A 30 -2.75 -15.27 41.10
C SER A 30 -2.11 -16.61 40.75
N HIS A 31 -2.68 -17.73 41.20
CA HIS A 31 -2.15 -19.06 40.83
C HIS A 31 -2.00 -19.21 39.32
N ARG A 32 -2.93 -18.63 38.55
CA ARG A 32 -2.91 -18.57 37.09
C ARG A 32 -1.70 -17.82 36.53
N ASP A 33 -1.31 -16.71 37.16
CA ASP A 33 -0.14 -15.92 36.75
C ASP A 33 1.16 -16.67 37.05
N ARG A 34 1.22 -17.40 38.18
CA ARG A 34 2.39 -18.22 38.52
C ARG A 34 2.59 -19.36 37.52
N ASP A 35 1.50 -20.00 37.11
CA ASP A 35 1.55 -21.10 36.14
C ASP A 35 1.94 -20.60 34.74
N TRP A 36 1.41 -19.44 34.33
CA TRP A 36 1.79 -18.77 33.08
C TRP A 36 3.29 -18.38 33.07
N MET A 37 3.80 -17.80 34.16
CA MET A 37 5.22 -17.45 34.30
C MET A 37 6.13 -18.69 34.22
N LYS A 38 5.73 -19.79 34.89
CA LYS A 38 6.47 -21.06 34.82
C LYS A 38 6.52 -21.62 33.40
N GLN A 39 5.38 -21.59 32.70
CA GLN A 39 5.29 -22.06 31.32
C GLN A 39 6.16 -21.22 30.37
N GLN A 40 6.16 -19.90 30.55
CA GLN A 40 7.00 -19.00 29.76
C GLN A 40 8.50 -19.24 30.01
N GLN A 41 8.89 -19.49 31.25
CA GLN A 41 10.28 -19.74 31.63
C GLN A 41 10.79 -21.09 31.12
N GLN A 42 9.94 -22.14 31.13
CA GLN A 42 10.26 -23.43 30.53
C GLN A 42 10.48 -23.33 29.02
N ALA A 43 9.60 -22.65 28.30
CA ALA A 43 9.75 -22.44 26.85
C ALA A 43 11.03 -21.67 26.49
N LEU A 44 11.49 -20.76 27.35
CA LEU A 44 12.73 -20.02 27.15
C LEU A 44 13.98 -20.89 27.36
N GLU A 45 13.99 -21.75 28.38
CA GLU A 45 15.11 -22.68 28.62
C GLU A 45 15.20 -23.74 27.51
N GLU A 46 14.07 -24.25 27.03
CA GLU A 46 14.04 -25.16 25.87
C GLU A 46 14.59 -24.49 24.61
N PHE A 47 14.17 -23.25 24.34
CA PHE A 47 14.70 -22.47 23.23
C PHE A 47 16.22 -22.24 23.37
N LYS A 48 16.68 -21.90 24.57
CA LYS A 48 18.11 -21.71 24.85
C LYS A 48 18.92 -23.00 24.67
N GLY A 49 18.37 -24.15 25.04
CA GLY A 49 18.96 -25.46 24.73
C GLY A 49 19.07 -25.71 23.23
N SER A 50 18.01 -25.42 22.49
CA SER A 50 17.98 -25.60 21.03
C SER A 50 19.03 -24.75 20.27
N LEU A 51 19.38 -23.57 20.81
CA LEU A 51 20.45 -22.73 20.28
C LEU A 51 21.85 -23.34 20.49
N GLN A 52 22.04 -24.12 21.55
CA GLN A 52 23.31 -24.80 21.83
C GLN A 52 23.50 -26.04 20.96
N ASP A 53 22.41 -26.73 20.65
CA ASP A 53 22.39 -27.93 19.80
C ASP A 53 22.33 -27.62 18.29
N GLY A 54 22.36 -26.34 17.90
CA GLY A 54 22.38 -25.91 16.49
C GLY A 54 21.05 -26.09 15.75
N GLN A 55 19.96 -26.44 16.44
CA GLN A 55 18.62 -26.54 15.87
C GLN A 55 17.77 -25.35 16.30
N LEU A 56 17.67 -24.33 15.45
CA LEU A 56 16.79 -23.17 15.65
C LEU A 56 15.32 -23.58 15.47
N GLN A 57 14.68 -24.09 16.52
CA GLN A 57 13.23 -24.26 16.56
C GLN A 57 12.58 -23.08 17.29
N LEU A 58 11.73 -22.35 16.57
CA LEU A 58 11.00 -21.21 17.12
C LEU A 58 9.93 -21.67 18.13
N PRO A 59 9.76 -20.99 19.28
CA PRO A 59 8.69 -21.29 20.24
C PRO A 59 7.29 -21.20 19.59
N ALA A 60 6.35 -22.04 20.03
CA ALA A 60 4.99 -22.12 19.44
C ALA A 60 4.25 -20.77 19.37
N ALA A 61 4.45 -19.88 20.35
CA ALA A 61 3.86 -18.54 20.36
C ALA A 61 4.40 -17.62 19.24
N GLN A 62 5.60 -17.89 18.74
CA GLN A 62 6.21 -17.16 17.63
C GLN A 62 5.88 -17.80 16.27
N GLN A 63 5.62 -19.11 16.23
CA GLN A 63 5.24 -19.82 15.01
C GLN A 63 3.98 -19.22 14.36
N ASP A 64 2.93 -18.87 15.13
CA ASP A 64 1.72 -18.24 14.57
C ASP A 64 2.01 -16.90 13.86
N ARG A 65 2.90 -16.08 14.43
CA ARG A 65 3.31 -14.81 13.81
C ARG A 65 4.10 -15.04 12.52
N VAL A 66 5.00 -16.03 12.52
CA VAL A 66 5.76 -16.39 11.33
C VAL A 66 4.84 -16.94 10.25
N SER A 67 3.84 -17.77 10.60
CA SER A 67 2.86 -18.27 9.64
C SER A 67 2.04 -17.13 9.02
N ARG A 68 1.58 -16.17 9.81
CA ARG A 68 0.87 -14.98 9.29
C ARG A 68 1.76 -14.14 8.37
N LEU A 69 2.99 -13.85 8.79
CA LEU A 69 3.95 -13.12 7.96
C LEU A 69 4.29 -13.88 6.68
N GLN A 70 4.46 -15.20 6.74
CA GLN A 70 4.65 -16.04 5.55
C GLN A 70 3.44 -16.05 4.64
N GLN A 71 2.23 -15.85 5.18
CA GLN A 71 1.00 -15.75 4.41
C GLN A 71 0.79 -14.36 3.80
N GLU A 72 1.27 -13.31 4.48
CA GLU A 72 1.34 -11.93 3.95
C GLU A 72 2.49 -11.74 2.96
N MET A 73 3.59 -12.48 3.12
CA MET A 73 4.76 -12.49 2.25
C MET A 73 4.67 -13.52 1.13
N GLN A 74 3.69 -14.43 1.16
CA GLN A 74 3.34 -15.19 -0.01
C GLN A 74 2.83 -14.17 -1.02
N PRO A 75 3.58 -13.92 -2.12
CA PRO A 75 3.01 -13.13 -3.20
C PRO A 75 1.73 -13.86 -3.57
N ALA A 76 0.65 -13.12 -3.83
CA ALA A 76 -0.51 -13.71 -4.46
C ALA A 76 -0.05 -14.32 -5.79
N GLN A 77 0.38 -15.59 -5.80
CA GLN A 77 0.85 -16.33 -6.97
C GLN A 77 -0.32 -16.75 -7.86
N ASN A 78 -1.45 -16.05 -7.75
CA ASN A 78 -2.66 -16.21 -8.53
C ASN A 78 -3.15 -14.85 -9.04
N ASP A 79 -2.22 -13.96 -9.36
CA ASP A 79 -2.44 -13.03 -10.45
C ASP A 79 -1.34 -13.36 -11.46
N ASP A 80 -1.73 -13.96 -12.59
CA ASP A 80 -0.87 -13.96 -13.79
C ASP A 80 -0.22 -12.58 -13.84
N GLY A 81 1.09 -12.45 -14.08
CA GLY A 81 1.83 -11.18 -14.11
C GLY A 81 1.37 -10.18 -15.17
N ARG A 82 0.07 -9.99 -15.31
CA ARG A 82 -0.66 -9.04 -16.12
C ARG A 82 -0.64 -7.74 -15.34
N THR A 83 -0.19 -6.72 -16.03
CA THR A 83 -0.34 -5.34 -15.60
C THR A 83 -1.75 -5.11 -15.05
N PRO A 84 -1.89 -4.51 -13.85
CA PRO A 84 -3.19 -4.30 -13.20
C PRO A 84 -4.18 -3.47 -14.04
N PHE A 85 -3.66 -2.78 -15.06
CA PHE A 85 -4.40 -1.89 -15.93
C PHE A 85 -4.64 -2.53 -17.30
N PRO A 86 -5.87 -2.43 -17.83
CA PRO A 86 -6.22 -2.95 -19.16
C PRO A 86 -5.53 -2.19 -20.32
N ALA A 87 -4.98 -1.01 -20.05
CA ALA A 87 -4.13 -0.28 -20.98
C ALA A 87 -3.11 0.57 -20.23
N ILE A 88 -1.98 0.85 -20.89
CA ILE A 88 -0.90 1.69 -20.39
C ILE A 88 -0.46 2.64 -21.50
N TYR A 89 -0.25 3.91 -21.16
CA TYR A 89 0.20 4.91 -22.11
C TYR A 89 1.64 5.35 -21.84
N PHE A 90 2.53 5.10 -22.80
CA PHE A 90 3.95 5.33 -22.68
C PHE A 90 4.32 6.71 -23.25
N VAL A 91 4.91 7.56 -22.41
CA VAL A 91 5.34 8.92 -22.75
C VAL A 91 6.76 9.19 -22.24
N SER A 92 7.33 10.33 -22.65
CA SER A 92 8.64 10.77 -22.19
C SER A 92 8.64 12.26 -21.88
N LEU A 93 9.39 12.64 -20.84
CA LEU A 93 9.64 14.04 -20.47
C LEU A 93 10.54 14.77 -21.49
N GLY A 94 11.09 14.06 -22.48
CA GLY A 94 11.78 14.68 -23.61
C GLY A 94 10.84 15.42 -24.57
N ILE A 95 9.54 15.15 -24.50
CA ILE A 95 8.50 15.87 -25.25
C ILE A 95 8.27 17.22 -24.56
N PRO A 96 8.18 18.34 -25.32
CA PRO A 96 7.87 19.64 -24.75
C PRO A 96 6.51 19.61 -24.04
N LYS A 97 6.39 20.39 -22.96
CA LYS A 97 5.21 20.39 -22.09
C LYS A 97 3.92 20.68 -22.86
N GLU A 98 4.00 21.52 -23.88
CA GLU A 98 2.88 21.93 -24.74
C GLU A 98 2.26 20.72 -25.46
N GLY A 99 3.09 19.74 -25.83
CA GLY A 99 2.63 18.48 -26.41
C GLY A 99 2.27 17.43 -25.36
N LEU A 100 2.99 17.39 -24.24
CA LEU A 100 2.79 16.37 -23.21
C LEU A 100 1.49 16.56 -22.41
N LEU A 101 1.10 17.80 -22.12
CA LEU A 101 -0.12 18.10 -21.35
C LEU A 101 -1.43 17.58 -21.96
N PRO A 102 -1.73 17.83 -23.26
CA PRO A 102 -2.93 17.27 -23.86
C PRO A 102 -2.91 15.74 -23.86
N MET A 103 -1.74 15.13 -24.07
CA MET A 103 -1.56 13.67 -24.02
C MET A 103 -1.87 13.10 -22.63
N LEU A 104 -1.40 13.73 -21.55
CA LEU A 104 -1.69 13.32 -20.17
C LEU A 104 -3.15 13.55 -19.80
N ARG A 105 -3.77 14.63 -20.30
CA ARG A 105 -5.18 14.90 -20.10
C ARG A 105 -6.06 13.85 -20.77
N ASP A 106 -5.72 13.44 -21.98
CA ASP A 106 -6.40 12.36 -22.69
C ASP A 106 -6.24 11.05 -21.91
N ALA A 107 -5.01 10.68 -21.52
CA ALA A 107 -4.76 9.49 -20.72
C ALA A 107 -5.61 9.46 -19.44
N HIS A 108 -5.67 10.57 -18.71
CA HIS A 108 -6.52 10.70 -17.53
C HIS A 108 -8.01 10.56 -17.86
N ARG A 109 -8.50 11.17 -18.96
CA ARG A 109 -9.91 11.07 -19.39
C ARG A 109 -10.31 9.62 -19.66
N PHE A 110 -9.43 8.83 -20.26
CA PHE A 110 -9.66 7.41 -20.54
C PHE A 110 -9.37 6.49 -19.34
N GLY A 111 -8.93 7.04 -18.20
CA GLY A 111 -8.56 6.25 -17.02
C GLY A 111 -7.32 5.37 -17.26
N ILE A 112 -6.46 5.76 -18.20
CA ILE A 112 -5.27 5.03 -18.59
C ILE A 112 -4.06 5.67 -17.88
N PRO A 113 -3.28 4.91 -17.09
CA PRO A 113 -2.08 5.43 -16.47
C PRO A 113 -1.06 5.81 -17.54
N ALA A 114 -0.50 7.02 -17.42
CA ALA A 114 0.65 7.43 -18.20
C ALA A 114 1.93 6.98 -17.49
N THR A 115 2.88 6.41 -18.24
CA THR A 115 4.14 5.87 -17.72
C THR A 115 5.33 6.47 -18.48
N ILE A 116 6.36 6.87 -17.73
CA ILE A 116 7.64 7.35 -18.24
C ILE A 116 8.73 6.34 -17.89
N ARG A 117 9.68 6.16 -18.82
CA ARG A 117 10.76 5.18 -18.69
C ARG A 117 11.70 5.47 -17.52
N GLY A 118 11.96 6.75 -17.23
CA GLY A 118 12.93 7.13 -16.22
C GLY A 118 13.22 8.62 -16.25
N LEU A 119 14.44 8.98 -15.86
CA LEU A 119 14.82 10.36 -15.63
C LEU A 119 15.02 11.12 -16.94
N LEU A 120 14.59 12.37 -16.96
CA LEU A 120 14.90 13.30 -18.02
C LEU A 120 16.41 13.57 -18.05
N GLN A 121 17.08 13.15 -19.13
CA GLN A 121 18.52 13.37 -19.33
C GLN A 121 19.40 12.85 -18.17
N ASN A 122 18.98 11.78 -17.48
CA ASN A 122 19.69 11.24 -16.31
C ASN A 122 19.86 12.24 -15.14
N ASP A 123 19.04 13.30 -15.07
CA ASP A 123 19.11 14.33 -14.02
C ASP A 123 17.81 14.33 -13.19
N MET A 124 17.95 14.08 -11.89
CA MET A 124 16.83 14.05 -10.96
C MET A 124 16.18 15.42 -10.75
N ARG A 125 16.96 16.50 -10.72
CA ARG A 125 16.44 17.85 -10.50
C ARG A 125 15.64 18.32 -11.70
N LYS A 126 16.13 18.08 -12.91
CA LYS A 126 15.39 18.39 -14.14
C LYS A 126 14.08 17.61 -14.22
N THR A 127 14.13 16.33 -13.86
CA THR A 127 12.94 15.47 -13.81
C THR A 127 11.92 15.98 -12.81
N ALA A 128 12.35 16.27 -11.57
CA ALA A 128 11.49 16.80 -10.52
C ALA A 128 10.88 18.16 -10.89
N ALA A 129 11.67 19.06 -11.50
CA ALA A 129 11.18 20.35 -11.96
C ALA A 129 10.12 20.19 -13.06
N ALA A 130 10.37 19.35 -14.06
CA ALA A 130 9.40 19.08 -15.12
C ALA A 130 8.10 18.48 -14.58
N MET A 131 8.21 17.50 -13.67
CA MET A 131 7.04 16.90 -13.01
C MET A 131 6.28 17.90 -12.14
N PHE A 132 6.99 18.78 -11.44
CA PHE A 132 6.38 19.82 -10.63
C PHE A 132 5.60 20.84 -11.47
N GLU A 133 6.17 21.28 -12.59
CA GLU A 133 5.46 22.16 -13.53
C GLU A 133 4.23 21.47 -14.14
N LEU A 134 4.34 20.19 -14.54
CA LEU A 134 3.18 19.41 -15.01
C LEU A 134 2.08 19.31 -13.95
N SER A 135 2.45 19.11 -12.69
CA SER A 135 1.50 19.03 -11.56
C SER A 135 0.80 20.36 -11.26
N LYS A 136 1.42 21.51 -11.56
CA LYS A 136 0.78 22.83 -11.42
C LYS A 136 -0.30 23.02 -12.48
N GLU A 137 0.01 22.65 -13.73
CA GLU A 137 -0.90 22.84 -14.85
C GLU A 137 -2.03 21.81 -14.86
N SER A 138 -1.80 20.60 -14.33
CA SER A 138 -2.82 19.57 -14.18
C SER A 138 -2.62 18.77 -12.89
N LYS A 139 -3.52 18.98 -11.92
CA LYS A 139 -3.53 18.24 -10.64
C LYS A 139 -3.70 16.72 -10.82
N ASN A 140 -4.23 16.31 -11.97
CA ASN A 140 -4.53 14.92 -12.28
C ASN A 140 -3.58 14.33 -13.35
N ALA A 141 -2.55 15.07 -13.75
CA ALA A 141 -1.48 14.56 -14.61
C ALA A 141 -0.46 13.75 -13.78
N GLY A 142 -0.96 12.79 -13.00
CA GLY A 142 -0.11 11.81 -12.34
C GLY A 142 0.56 10.94 -13.40
N VAL A 143 1.88 10.78 -13.29
CA VAL A 143 2.66 9.93 -14.20
C VAL A 143 3.45 8.92 -13.41
N GLN A 144 3.40 7.66 -13.82
CA GLN A 144 4.17 6.58 -13.24
C GLN A 144 5.58 6.57 -13.82
N VAL A 145 6.58 6.25 -12.99
CA VAL A 145 7.94 5.98 -13.47
C VAL A 145 8.19 4.49 -13.33
N ASP A 146 8.21 3.80 -14.47
CA ASP A 146 8.46 2.36 -14.49
C ASP A 146 9.26 1.96 -15.74
N PRO A 147 10.58 1.76 -15.64
CA PRO A 147 11.41 1.30 -16.75
C PRO A 147 11.13 -0.15 -17.15
N THR A 148 10.55 -0.96 -16.27
CA THR A 148 10.36 -2.40 -16.49
C THR A 148 9.29 -2.64 -17.53
N LEU A 149 8.16 -1.92 -17.44
CA LEU A 149 7.07 -1.96 -18.42
C LEU A 149 7.52 -1.60 -19.84
N PHE A 150 8.46 -0.65 -19.99
CA PHE A 150 9.01 -0.33 -21.31
C PHE A 150 9.76 -1.50 -21.94
N SER A 151 10.47 -2.27 -21.10
CA SER A 151 11.26 -3.42 -21.55
C SER A 151 10.35 -4.63 -21.81
N GLU A 152 9.36 -4.85 -20.95
CA GLU A 152 8.38 -5.93 -21.04
C GLU A 152 7.56 -5.85 -22.35
N TYR A 153 7.06 -4.66 -22.68
CA TYR A 153 6.28 -4.45 -23.91
C TYR A 153 7.13 -4.08 -25.14
N GLY A 154 8.46 -4.07 -25.02
CA GLY A 154 9.36 -3.73 -26.13
C GLY A 154 9.13 -2.33 -26.72
N ILE A 155 8.89 -1.34 -25.86
CA ILE A 155 8.61 0.04 -26.26
C ILE A 155 9.93 0.80 -26.45
N THR A 156 10.34 0.97 -27.70
CA THR A 156 11.56 1.70 -28.09
C THR A 156 11.29 3.14 -28.49
N ALA A 157 10.08 3.43 -28.95
CA ALA A 157 9.64 4.75 -29.41
C ALA A 157 8.39 5.19 -28.64
N VAL A 158 8.35 6.49 -28.33
CA VAL A 158 7.22 7.14 -27.66
C VAL A 158 6.71 8.30 -28.52
N PRO A 159 5.42 8.64 -28.43
CA PRO A 159 4.39 7.99 -27.61
C PRO A 159 3.94 6.62 -28.13
N ALA A 160 3.46 5.78 -27.21
CA ALA A 160 2.89 4.48 -27.53
C ALA A 160 1.75 4.12 -26.56
N LEU A 161 0.71 3.47 -27.06
CA LEU A 161 -0.40 2.91 -26.29
C LEU A 161 -0.30 1.39 -26.33
N VAL A 162 -0.37 0.75 -25.17
CA VAL A 162 -0.50 -0.70 -25.04
C VAL A 162 -1.88 -1.00 -24.47
N VAL A 163 -2.60 -1.92 -25.11
CA VAL A 163 -3.87 -2.45 -24.61
C VAL A 163 -3.68 -3.93 -24.35
N THR A 164 -3.96 -4.37 -23.13
CA THR A 164 -3.73 -5.74 -22.68
C THR A 164 -5.05 -6.49 -22.57
N CYS A 165 -5.08 -7.71 -23.07
CA CYS A 165 -6.21 -8.63 -22.95
C CYS A 165 -5.71 -10.00 -22.44
N PRO A 166 -6.61 -10.93 -22.06
CA PRO A 166 -6.19 -12.22 -21.51
C PRO A 166 -5.29 -13.00 -22.48
N GLY A 167 -3.99 -13.04 -22.18
CA GLY A 167 -2.98 -13.78 -22.95
C GLY A 167 -2.35 -13.03 -24.13
N HIS A 168 -2.82 -11.82 -24.46
CA HIS A 168 -2.37 -11.04 -25.62
C HIS A 168 -2.29 -9.55 -25.30
N PHE A 169 -1.54 -8.78 -26.10
CA PHE A 169 -1.49 -7.33 -26.01
C PHE A 169 -1.30 -6.70 -27.38
N ASP A 170 -1.97 -5.57 -27.62
CA ASP A 170 -1.82 -4.77 -28.81
C ASP A 170 -0.99 -3.53 -28.51
N VAL A 171 -0.10 -3.14 -29.43
CA VAL A 171 0.75 -1.96 -29.29
C VAL A 171 0.53 -1.00 -30.46
N ILE A 172 0.03 0.20 -30.17
CA ILE A 172 -0.06 1.30 -31.13
C ILE A 172 1.07 2.28 -30.86
N ARG A 173 1.94 2.48 -31.86
CA ARG A 173 3.07 3.41 -31.79
C ARG A 173 2.79 4.65 -32.62
N GLY A 174 3.25 5.80 -32.15
CA GLY A 174 3.18 7.08 -32.89
C GLY A 174 2.26 8.11 -32.22
N SER A 175 2.26 9.31 -32.78
CA SER A 175 1.59 10.51 -32.24
C SER A 175 0.08 10.55 -32.50
N LEU A 176 -0.58 9.39 -32.52
CA LEU A 176 -2.03 9.32 -32.68
C LEU A 176 -2.73 9.78 -31.39
N PRO A 177 -3.81 10.59 -31.49
CA PRO A 177 -4.68 10.87 -30.35
C PRO A 177 -5.17 9.57 -29.70
N LEU A 178 -5.30 9.57 -28.37
CA LEU A 178 -5.60 8.35 -27.62
C LEU A 178 -6.92 7.70 -28.05
N GLN A 179 -7.93 8.53 -28.37
CA GLN A 179 -9.21 8.08 -28.89
C GLN A 179 -9.07 7.31 -30.21
N GLN A 180 -8.27 7.83 -31.15
CA GLN A 180 -8.03 7.18 -32.44
C GLN A 180 -7.19 5.91 -32.29
N ALA A 181 -6.22 5.91 -31.37
CA ALA A 181 -5.44 4.73 -31.06
C ALA A 181 -6.32 3.60 -30.50
N LEU A 182 -7.23 3.92 -29.57
CA LEU A 182 -8.21 2.95 -29.05
C LEU A 182 -9.20 2.50 -30.12
N GLU A 183 -9.66 3.40 -30.99
CA GLU A 183 -10.54 3.06 -32.11
C GLU A 183 -9.86 2.07 -33.07
N LYS A 184 -8.59 2.31 -33.39
CA LYS A 184 -7.79 1.40 -34.23
C LYS A 184 -7.68 0.01 -33.60
N VAL A 185 -7.38 -0.09 -32.31
CA VAL A 185 -7.36 -1.37 -31.58
C VAL A 185 -8.75 -2.02 -31.59
N SER A 186 -9.82 -1.24 -31.46
CA SER A 186 -11.19 -1.74 -31.46
C SER A 186 -11.65 -2.30 -32.82
N GLN A 187 -11.02 -1.88 -33.92
CA GLN A 187 -11.37 -2.27 -35.29
C GLN A 187 -10.44 -3.37 -35.84
N GLU A 188 -9.14 -3.25 -35.58
CA GLU A 188 -8.09 -4.07 -36.20
C GLU A 188 -7.30 -4.94 -35.20
N GLY A 189 -7.40 -4.67 -33.89
CA GLY A 189 -6.60 -5.32 -32.85
C GLY A 189 -7.23 -6.58 -32.25
N GLU A 190 -6.40 -7.41 -31.62
CA GLU A 190 -6.83 -8.63 -30.92
C GLU A 190 -7.57 -8.30 -29.61
N CYS A 191 -7.20 -7.20 -28.95
CA CYS A 191 -7.78 -6.70 -27.71
C CYS A 191 -8.96 -5.72 -27.93
N ALA A 192 -9.73 -5.89 -29.01
CA ALA A 192 -10.81 -4.99 -29.40
C ALA A 192 -11.88 -4.79 -28.32
N ALA A 193 -12.22 -5.85 -27.57
CA ALA A 193 -13.21 -5.78 -26.49
C ALA A 193 -12.75 -4.85 -25.36
N THR A 194 -11.48 -4.97 -24.95
CA THR A 194 -10.87 -4.11 -23.93
C THR A 194 -10.85 -2.65 -24.38
N ALA A 195 -10.48 -2.39 -25.63
CA ALA A 195 -10.46 -1.04 -26.18
C ALA A 195 -11.85 -0.37 -26.18
N ARG A 196 -12.90 -1.11 -26.54
CA ARG A 196 -14.29 -0.60 -26.47
C ARG A 196 -14.69 -0.25 -25.05
N GLN A 197 -14.38 -1.13 -24.09
CA GLN A 197 -14.67 -0.88 -22.67
C GLN A 197 -13.98 0.39 -22.15
N LEU A 198 -12.73 0.63 -22.54
CA LEU A 198 -11.99 1.84 -22.19
C LEU A 198 -12.64 3.10 -22.77
N MET A 199 -13.10 3.03 -24.02
CA MET A 199 -13.79 4.15 -24.67
C MET A 199 -15.16 4.43 -24.04
N GLU A 200 -15.89 3.40 -23.59
CA GLU A 200 -17.17 3.58 -22.90
C GLU A 200 -17.01 4.21 -21.52
N LYS A 201 -15.97 3.84 -20.77
CA LYS A 201 -15.65 4.44 -19.46
C LYS A 201 -15.31 5.93 -19.54
N ALA A 202 -14.89 6.41 -20.71
CA ALA A 202 -14.44 7.78 -20.94
C ALA A 202 -15.53 8.75 -21.45
N LYS A 203 -16.74 8.23 -21.71
CA LYS A 203 -17.93 9.01 -22.06
C LYS A 203 -18.57 9.62 -20.82
#